data_AF-A0A948DJA1-F1
#
_entry.id   AF-A0A948DJA1-F1
#
_cell.length_a   1.000
_cell.length_b   1.000
_cell.length_c   1.000
_cell.angle_alpha   90.00
_cell.angle_beta   90.00
_cell.angle_gamma   90.00
#
_symmetry.space_group_name_H-M   'P 1'
#
loop_
_entity.id
_entity.type
_entity.pdbx_description
1 polymer ?
#
loop_
_entity_poly.entity_id
_entity_poly.type
_entity_poly.pdbx_seq_one_letter_code
_entity_poly.pdbx_strand_id
1 'polypeptide(L)'
;MQNQFHKKSKPTEKAKSPWLSFLFTEGMSLKDLDNDPKEQSKLEEFEKGLAHELSSDDSIEMTLQKIVRMALAAEFGATFVKSAGATQMTKTIMHGIKSDPHLRKSALMIADKFAK
;
A
#
# COMPACT_ATOMS: atom_id res chain seq x y z
N MET A 1 6.66 -17.18 49.11
CA MET A 1 6.84 -15.91 48.39
C MET A 1 6.81 -16.21 46.90
N GLN A 2 6.12 -15.36 46.13
CA GLN A 2 5.40 -15.70 44.90
C GLN A 2 6.29 -15.84 43.65
N ASN A 3 6.03 -16.89 42.87
CA ASN A 3 6.43 -17.07 41.48
C ASN A 3 5.86 -15.92 40.62
N GLN A 4 6.73 -15.11 40.02
CA GLN A 4 6.34 -14.10 39.05
C GLN A 4 6.08 -14.78 37.70
N PHE A 5 4.80 -14.95 37.39
CA PHE A 5 4.29 -15.48 36.14
C PHE A 5 4.79 -14.65 34.95
N HIS A 6 5.23 -15.39 33.93
CA HIS A 6 5.47 -14.90 32.58
C HIS A 6 4.23 -14.13 32.10
N LYS A 7 4.38 -12.83 31.88
CA LYS A 7 3.42 -12.05 31.11
C LYS A 7 3.38 -12.63 29.70
N LYS A 8 2.39 -13.47 29.40
CA LYS A 8 1.98 -13.79 28.04
C LYS A 8 1.46 -12.50 27.40
N SER A 9 2.36 -11.73 26.79
CA SER A 9 1.94 -10.72 25.82
C SER A 9 1.29 -11.46 24.65
N LYS A 10 0.03 -11.10 24.41
CA LYS A 10 -0.83 -11.56 23.31
C LYS A 10 -0.05 -11.60 21.98
N PRO A 11 -0.38 -12.48 21.04
CA PRO A 11 0.15 -12.39 19.69
C PRO A 11 -0.16 -10.99 19.19
N THR A 12 0.88 -10.20 18.96
CA THR A 12 0.77 -8.92 18.28
C THR A 12 0.22 -9.25 16.89
N GLU A 13 -1.06 -8.99 16.71
CA GLU A 13 -1.68 -8.93 15.39
C GLU A 13 -0.80 -7.97 14.59
N LYS A 14 0.03 -8.54 13.71
CA LYS A 14 1.05 -7.81 12.96
C LYS A 14 0.34 -6.64 12.31
N ALA A 15 0.76 -5.43 12.70
CA ALA A 15 0.18 -4.17 12.24
C ALA A 15 -0.02 -4.25 10.73
N LYS A 16 -1.28 -4.42 10.31
CA LYS A 16 -1.68 -4.22 8.92
C LYS A 16 -1.46 -2.73 8.70
N SER A 17 -0.59 -2.38 7.76
CA SER A 17 -0.29 -0.98 7.42
C SER A 17 -1.63 -0.25 7.17
N PRO A 18 -2.06 0.66 8.08
CA PRO A 18 -3.40 1.23 8.03
C PRO A 18 -3.63 2.03 6.75
N TRP A 19 -2.61 2.75 6.27
CA TRP A 19 -2.72 3.54 5.04
C TRP A 19 -2.81 2.68 3.76
N LEU A 20 -2.15 1.51 3.72
CA LEU A 20 -2.32 0.58 2.60
C LEU A 20 -3.73 0.00 2.59
N SER A 21 -4.30 -0.28 3.76
CA SER A 21 -5.68 -0.75 3.87
C SER A 21 -6.66 0.33 3.41
N PHE A 22 -6.38 1.60 3.72
CA PHE A 22 -7.14 2.77 3.26
C PHE A 22 -7.21 2.86 1.71
N LEU A 23 -6.12 2.59 1.00
CA LEU A 23 -6.11 2.64 -0.47
C LEU A 23 -7.05 1.63 -1.14
N PHE A 24 -7.38 0.53 -0.45
CA PHE A 24 -8.09 -0.61 -1.03
C PHE A 24 -9.44 -0.91 -0.38
N THR A 25 -9.85 -0.14 0.64
CA THR A 25 -11.14 -0.32 1.35
C THR A 25 -12.10 0.80 0.97
N GLU A 26 -13.27 0.45 0.41
CA GLU A 26 -14.37 1.42 0.23
C GLU A 26 -14.88 1.86 1.62
N GLY A 27 -14.69 3.13 1.98
CA GLY A 27 -15.38 3.75 3.12
C GLY A 27 -14.56 4.21 4.34
N MET A 28 -13.21 4.14 4.33
CA MET A 28 -12.42 4.85 5.35
C MET A 28 -12.27 6.33 4.99
N SER A 29 -12.53 7.23 5.94
CA SER A 29 -12.28 8.65 5.80
C SER A 29 -10.79 8.94 6.04
N LEU A 30 -10.23 9.98 5.41
CA LEU A 30 -8.87 10.48 5.73
C LEU A 30 -8.68 10.75 7.23
N LYS A 31 -9.79 10.95 7.96
CA LYS A 31 -9.86 11.19 9.41
C LYS A 31 -9.64 9.93 10.26
N ASP A 32 -9.68 8.74 9.66
CA ASP A 32 -9.50 7.44 10.32
C ASP A 32 -8.08 6.89 10.17
N LEU A 33 -7.24 7.49 9.32
CA LEU A 33 -5.80 7.38 9.51
C LEU A 33 -5.51 8.11 10.81
N ASP A 34 -5.06 7.39 11.83
CA ASP A 34 -4.47 8.00 13.02
C ASP A 34 -3.53 9.13 12.58
N ASN A 35 -3.53 10.25 13.30
CA ASN A 35 -2.64 11.40 13.07
C ASN A 35 -1.16 11.03 13.32
N ASP A 36 -0.70 9.87 12.87
CA ASP A 36 0.70 9.49 12.82
C ASP A 36 1.33 10.21 11.61
N PRO A 37 2.25 11.17 11.85
CA PRO A 37 2.94 11.89 10.79
C PRO A 37 3.68 10.95 9.82
N LYS A 38 4.07 9.75 10.26
CA LYS A 38 4.73 8.76 9.41
C LYS A 38 3.79 8.21 8.36
N GLU A 39 2.56 7.89 8.74
CA GLU A 39 1.55 7.34 7.82
C GLU A 39 1.09 8.40 6.81
N GLN A 40 0.97 9.65 7.26
CA GLN A 40 0.74 10.79 6.35
C GLN A 40 1.90 10.99 5.37
N SER A 41 3.15 10.93 5.84
CA SER A 41 4.34 11.04 4.98
C SER A 41 4.37 9.95 3.90
N LYS A 42 4.03 8.70 4.25
CA LYS A 42 3.96 7.59 3.29
C LYS A 42 2.88 7.82 2.23
N LEU A 43 1.70 8.28 2.65
CA LEU A 43 0.61 8.61 1.73
C LEU A 43 1.02 9.75 0.78
N GLU A 44 1.66 10.80 1.28
CA GLU A 44 2.16 11.89 0.44
C GLU A 44 3.23 11.43 -0.55
N GLU A 45 4.19 10.61 -0.12
CA GLU A 45 5.22 10.05 -1.00
C GLU A 45 4.60 9.18 -2.10
N PHE A 46 3.59 8.39 -1.74
CA PHE A 46 2.83 7.59 -2.68
C PHE A 46 2.11 8.46 -3.71
N GLU A 47 1.33 9.46 -3.28
CA GLU A 47 0.58 10.32 -4.20
C GLU A 47 1.51 11.13 -5.12
N LYS A 48 2.62 11.66 -4.59
CA LYS A 48 3.65 12.36 -5.40
C LYS A 48 4.29 11.41 -6.41
N GLY A 49 4.59 10.18 -6.02
CA GLY A 49 5.14 9.15 -6.90
C GLY A 49 4.17 8.79 -8.03
N LEU A 50 2.89 8.59 -7.72
CA LEU A 50 1.86 8.29 -8.72
C LEU A 50 1.68 9.43 -9.73
N ALA A 51 1.62 10.67 -9.26
CA ALA A 51 1.45 11.83 -10.13
C ALA A 51 2.61 12.06 -11.12
N HIS A 52 3.78 11.48 -10.82
CA HIS A 52 4.95 11.51 -11.70
C HIS A 52 5.01 10.30 -12.64
N GLU A 53 4.63 9.12 -12.16
CA GLU A 53 4.83 7.86 -12.88
C GLU A 53 3.64 7.45 -13.75
N LEU A 54 2.40 7.79 -13.39
CA LEU A 54 1.21 7.37 -14.14
C LEU A 54 0.97 8.23 -15.37
N SER A 55 0.66 7.57 -16.49
CA SER A 55 0.29 8.18 -17.75
C SER A 55 -1.05 7.63 -18.24
N SER A 56 -1.84 8.46 -18.93
CA SER A 56 -3.06 8.03 -19.62
C SER A 56 -2.83 6.95 -20.69
N ASP A 57 -1.61 6.83 -21.22
CA ASP A 57 -1.22 5.81 -22.19
C ASP A 57 -0.84 4.45 -21.54
N ASP A 58 -0.79 4.38 -20.21
CA ASP A 58 -0.43 3.15 -19.52
C ASP A 58 -1.50 2.08 -19.72
N SER A 59 -1.06 0.87 -20.09
CA SER A 59 -1.94 -0.30 -20.01
C SER A 59 -2.35 -0.58 -18.56
N ILE A 60 -3.50 -1.23 -18.36
CA ILE A 60 -3.97 -1.62 -17.02
C ILE A 60 -2.88 -2.36 -16.23
N GLU A 61 -2.11 -3.24 -16.88
CA GLU A 61 -1.05 -3.98 -16.21
C GLU A 61 0.11 -3.08 -15.77
N MET A 62 0.52 -2.12 -16.60
CA MET A 62 1.55 -1.13 -16.24
C MET A 62 1.08 -0.21 -15.12
N THR A 63 -0.16 0.25 -15.18
CA THR A 63 -0.80 1.07 -14.15
C THR A 63 -0.80 0.36 -12.80
N LEU A 64 -1.27 -0.89 -12.76
CA LEU A 64 -1.25 -1.69 -11.54
C LEU A 64 0.16 -1.92 -11.02
N GLN A 65 1.13 -2.16 -11.91
CA GLN A 65 2.52 -2.33 -11.54
C GLN A 65 3.10 -1.06 -10.89
N LYS A 66 2.86 0.11 -11.48
CA LYS A 66 3.31 1.41 -10.97
C LYS A 66 2.68 1.72 -9.62
N ILE A 67 1.37 1.50 -9.47
CA ILE A 67 0.66 1.67 -8.19
C ILE A 67 1.28 0.80 -7.09
N VAL A 68 1.42 -0.51 -7.34
CA VAL A 68 1.99 -1.42 -6.34
C VAL A 68 3.45 -1.08 -6.03
N ARG A 69 4.23 -0.68 -7.03
CA ARG A 69 5.63 -0.29 -6.82
C ARG A 69 5.75 0.97 -5.98
N MET A 70 4.93 2.00 -6.22
CA MET A 70 4.94 3.22 -5.41
C MET A 70 4.47 2.94 -3.98
N ALA A 71 3.46 2.08 -3.80
CA ALA A 71 3.00 1.68 -2.48
C ALA A 71 4.11 0.99 -1.67
N LEU A 72 4.86 0.09 -2.31
CA LEU A 72 6.01 -0.57 -1.68
C LEU A 72 7.18 0.40 -1.42
N ALA A 73 7.39 1.39 -2.30
CA ALA A 73 8.42 2.41 -2.11
C ALA A 73 8.12 3.31 -0.91
N ALA A 74 6.85 3.69 -0.73
CA ALA A 74 6.41 4.48 0.43
C ALA A 74 6.48 3.66 1.74
N GLU A 75 6.10 2.37 1.71
CA GLU A 75 6.11 1.54 2.93
C GLU A 75 7.52 1.12 3.37
N PHE A 76 8.39 0.76 2.43
CA PHE A 76 9.69 0.13 2.72
C PHE A 76 10.91 0.93 2.24
N GLY A 77 10.68 2.08 1.58
CA GLY A 77 11.71 2.94 1.00
C GLY A 77 12.06 2.61 -0.45
N ALA A 78 12.56 3.62 -1.17
CA ALA A 78 12.90 3.53 -2.61
C ALA A 78 14.01 2.50 -2.95
N THR A 79 14.85 2.12 -1.99
CA THR A 79 15.87 1.08 -2.17
C THR A 79 15.26 -0.32 -2.22
N PHE A 80 14.17 -0.55 -1.50
CA PHE A 80 13.48 -1.84 -1.45
C PHE A 80 12.97 -2.24 -2.84
N VAL A 81 12.35 -1.31 -3.56
CA VAL A 81 11.77 -1.55 -4.91
C VAL A 81 12.79 -1.77 -6.03
N LYS A 82 14.09 -1.72 -5.71
CA LYS A 82 15.19 -2.12 -6.61
C LYS A 82 15.66 -3.55 -6.37
N SER A 83 15.22 -4.18 -5.27
CA SER A 83 15.58 -5.56 -4.93
C SER A 83 14.78 -6.58 -5.74
N ALA A 84 15.37 -7.77 -5.96
CA ALA A 84 14.67 -8.88 -6.60
C ALA A 84 13.44 -9.35 -5.79
N GLY A 85 13.50 -9.25 -4.45
CA GLY A 85 12.39 -9.59 -3.57
C GLY A 85 11.16 -8.69 -3.79
N ALA A 86 11.37 -7.40 -4.06
CA ALA A 86 10.28 -6.49 -4.38
C ALA A 86 9.61 -6.85 -5.70
N THR A 87 10.34 -7.34 -6.72
CA THR A 87 9.72 -7.78 -7.99
C THR A 87 8.73 -8.92 -7.77
N GLN A 88 9.08 -9.92 -6.96
CA GLN A 88 8.17 -11.03 -6.65
C GLN A 88 6.96 -10.57 -5.84
N MET A 89 7.18 -9.66 -4.89
CA MET A 89 6.11 -9.07 -4.07
C MET A 89 5.13 -8.26 -4.94
N THR A 90 5.65 -7.44 -5.86
CA THR A 90 4.83 -6.70 -6.82
C THR A 90 3.96 -7.63 -7.66
N LYS A 91 4.54 -8.69 -8.24
CA LYS A 91 3.78 -9.67 -9.02
C LYS A 91 2.67 -10.34 -8.21
N THR A 92 2.97 -10.71 -6.97
CA THR A 92 2.01 -11.38 -6.08
C THR A 92 0.84 -10.47 -5.73
N ILE A 93 1.12 -9.20 -5.38
CA ILE A 93 0.09 -8.21 -5.07
C ILE A 93 -0.72 -7.86 -6.32
N MET A 94 -0.07 -7.65 -7.47
CA MET A 94 -0.76 -7.42 -8.74
C MET A 94 -1.71 -8.57 -9.10
N HIS A 95 -1.28 -9.82 -8.88
CA HIS A 95 -2.15 -10.97 -9.11
C HIS A 95 -3.39 -10.92 -8.20
N GLY A 96 -3.21 -10.61 -6.91
CA GLY A 96 -4.31 -10.41 -5.97
C GLY A 96 -5.28 -9.32 -6.45
N ILE A 97 -4.77 -8.15 -6.84
CA ILE A 97 -5.58 -7.04 -7.35
C ILE A 97 -6.33 -7.44 -8.63
N LYS A 98 -5.69 -8.14 -9.56
CA LYS A 98 -6.34 -8.58 -10.82
C LYS A 98 -7.43 -9.63 -10.55
N SER A 99 -7.25 -10.47 -9.55
CA SER A 99 -8.20 -11.55 -9.20
C SER A 99 -9.43 -11.06 -8.44
N ASP A 100 -9.35 -9.90 -7.78
CA ASP A 100 -10.45 -9.33 -7.00
C ASP A 100 -11.07 -8.11 -7.74
N PRO A 101 -12.34 -8.20 -8.15
CA PRO A 101 -13.01 -7.10 -8.86
C PRO A 101 -13.08 -5.78 -8.07
N HIS A 102 -13.18 -5.83 -6.74
CA HIS A 102 -13.23 -4.65 -5.89
C HIS A 102 -11.86 -3.99 -5.81
N LEU A 103 -10.80 -4.77 -5.57
CA LEU A 103 -9.43 -4.24 -5.56
C LEU A 103 -9.04 -3.67 -6.93
N ARG A 104 -9.43 -4.35 -8.02
CA ARG A 104 -9.22 -3.87 -9.38
C ARG A 104 -9.91 -2.52 -9.61
N LYS A 105 -11.16 -2.38 -9.17
CA LYS A 105 -11.91 -1.12 -9.28
C LYS A 105 -11.23 0.00 -8.50
N SER A 106 -10.86 -0.23 -7.24
CA SER A 106 -10.18 0.76 -6.41
C SER A 106 -8.84 1.19 -7.03
N ALA A 107 -8.05 0.25 -7.54
CA ALA A 107 -6.78 0.56 -8.20
C ALA A 107 -6.98 1.39 -9.48
N LEU A 108 -8.02 1.12 -10.27
CA LEU A 108 -8.35 1.92 -11.45
C LEU A 108 -8.88 3.31 -11.09
N MET A 109 -9.61 3.46 -9.99
CA MET A 109 -10.03 4.78 -9.48
C MET A 109 -8.83 5.62 -9.03
N ILE A 110 -7.85 5.00 -8.38
CA ILE A 110 -6.57 5.65 -8.06
C ILE A 110 -5.90 6.09 -9.36
N ALA A 111 -5.82 5.21 -10.35
CA ALA A 111 -5.22 5.54 -11.64
C ALA A 111 -5.91 6.73 -12.30
N ASP A 112 -7.24 6.73 -12.37
CA ASP A 112 -8.05 7.79 -12.96
C ASP A 112 -7.84 9.16 -12.27
N LYS A 113 -7.63 9.16 -10.95
CA LYS A 113 -7.34 10.39 -10.18
C LYS A 113 -5.98 11.00 -10.53
N PHE A 114 -4.99 10.19 -10.92
CA PHE A 114 -3.59 10.61 -11.03
C PHE A 114 -3.01 10.56 -12.44
N ALA A 115 -3.57 9.76 -13.34
CA ALA A 115 -3.16 9.68 -14.73
C ALA A 115 -3.48 11.01 -15.43
N LYS A 116 -2.46 11.60 -16.05
CA LYS A 116 -2.58 12.81 -16.86
C LYS A 116 -2.52 12.47 -18.34
#